data_AF-A0AAJ1AIM7-F1
#
_entry.id   AF-A0AAJ1AIM7-F1
#
_cell.length_a   1.000
_cell.length_b   1.000
_cell.length_c   1.000
_cell.angle_alpha   90.00
_cell.angle_beta   90.00
_cell.angle_gamma   90.00
#
_symmetry.space_group_name_H-M   'P 1'
#
loop_
_entity.id
_entity.type
_entity.pdbx_description
1 polymer ?
#
loop_
_entity_poly.entity_id
_entity_poly.type
_entity_poly.pdbx_seq_one_letter_code
_entity_poly.pdbx_strand_id
1 'polypeptide(L)' 'MEPPSSGTSRIVRGGSWSLGPLDAFRCATRNSLAPTAWEHDLGFRCARSLE' A
#
# COMPACT_ATOMS: atom_id res chain seq x y z
N MET A 1 17.40 6.00 -14.57
CA MET A 1 17.19 5.36 -13.26
C MET A 1 16.24 4.21 -13.50
N GLU A 2 16.76 2.99 -13.56
CA GLU A 2 15.98 1.79 -13.85
C GLU A 2 15.20 1.39 -12.58
N PRO A 3 13.90 1.09 -12.67
CA PRO A 3 13.18 0.55 -11.52
C PRO A 3 13.80 -0.78 -11.10
N PRO A 4 13.89 -1.09 -9.79
CA PRO A 4 14.48 -2.34 -9.34
C PRO A 4 13.77 -3.55 -9.97
N SER A 5 14.56 -4.47 -10.52
CA SER A 5 14.13 -5.64 -11.30
C SER A 5 13.21 -6.60 -10.54
N SER A 6 13.27 -6.59 -9.21
CA SER A 6 12.30 -7.20 -8.33
C SER A 6 11.94 -6.22 -7.21
N GLY A 7 10.72 -5.71 -7.22
CA GLY A 7 10.20 -4.97 -6.08
C GLY A 7 10.01 -5.95 -4.91
N THR A 8 10.92 -5.92 -3.93
CA THR A 8 10.81 -6.67 -2.66
C THR A 8 9.65 -6.18 -1.80
N SER A 9 9.02 -5.05 -2.18
CA SER A 9 7.82 -4.52 -1.55
C SER A 9 6.75 -4.06 -2.55
N ARG A 10 5.54 -3.88 -2.04
CA ARG A 10 4.41 -3.21 -2.69
C ARG A 10 3.96 -2.05 -1.80
N ILE A 11 3.49 -1.00 -2.47
CA ILE A 11 2.97 0.18 -1.79
C ILE A 11 1.50 -0.03 -1.46
N VAL A 12 1.14 0.10 -0.19
CA VAL A 12 -0.24 0.13 0.31
C VAL A 12 -0.59 1.56 0.71
N ARG A 13 -1.85 1.94 0.45
CA ARG A 13 -2.36 3.31 0.57
C ARG A 13 -3.69 3.30 1.32
N GLY A 14 -4.04 4.42 1.93
CA GLY A 14 -5.38 4.62 2.47
C GLY A 14 -5.62 4.05 3.88
N GLY A 15 -4.57 3.57 4.56
CA GLY A 15 -4.65 3.16 5.97
C GLY A 15 -5.59 1.99 6.21
N SER A 16 -5.81 1.65 7.48
CA SER A 16 -6.69 0.57 7.91
C SER A 16 -7.39 0.93 9.22
N TRP A 17 -8.30 0.08 9.70
CA TRP A 17 -9.01 0.29 10.97
C TRP A 17 -8.09 0.20 12.20
N SER A 18 -6.96 -0.50 12.09
CA SER A 18 -5.97 -0.69 13.16
C SER A 18 -5.05 0.54 13.30
N LEU A 19 -5.02 1.39 12.26
CA LEU A 19 -4.24 2.61 12.25
C LEU A 19 -4.91 3.66 13.14
N GLY A 20 -4.36 3.86 14.35
CA GLY A 20 -4.83 4.87 15.30
C GLY A 20 -4.73 6.32 14.76
N PRO A 21 -5.26 7.30 15.51
CA PRO A 21 -5.22 8.71 15.14
C PRO A 21 -3.78 9.23 15.23
N LEU A 22 -3.06 9.13 14.11
CA LEU A 22 -1.66 9.51 14.00
C LEU A 22 -1.47 10.39 12.76
N ASP A 23 -0.49 11.29 12.84
CA ASP A 23 -0.02 12.12 11.73
C ASP A 23 0.40 11.34 10.47
N ALA A 24 0.50 10.01 10.59
CA ALA A 24 0.79 9.08 9.53
C ALA A 24 -0.40 8.80 8.59
N PHE A 25 -1.65 9.15 8.92
CA PHE A 25 -2.79 8.93 8.03
C PHE A 25 -3.02 10.12 7.08
N ARG A 26 -2.25 10.18 5.99
CA ARG A 26 -2.36 11.25 4.97
C ARG A 26 -2.51 10.66 3.58
N CYS A 27 -3.08 11.44 2.66
CA CYS A 27 -3.20 11.05 1.26
C CYS A 27 -1.84 10.79 0.58
N ALA A 28 -0.75 11.34 1.13
CA ALA A 28 0.60 11.16 0.65
C ALA A 28 1.35 9.97 1.30
N THR A 29 0.82 9.36 2.37
CA THR A 29 1.49 8.25 3.06
C THR A 29 1.60 7.01 2.18
N ARG A 30 2.76 6.36 2.23
CA ARG A 30 3.11 5.19 1.43
C ARG A 30 3.62 4.08 2.36
N ASN A 31 2.76 3.15 2.73
CA ASN A 31 3.20 1.98 3.51
C ASN A 31 3.87 0.97 2.57
N SER A 32 4.95 0.33 3.01
CA SER A 32 5.75 -0.59 2.20
C SER A 32 5.70 -1.98 2.85
N LEU A 33 5.09 -2.94 2.14
CA LEU A 33 4.90 -4.30 2.63
C LEU A 33 5.45 -5.32 1.65
N ALA A 34 5.86 -6.48 2.15
CA ALA A 34 6.24 -7.60 1.30
C ALA A 34 5.03 -8.05 0.43
N PRO A 35 5.23 -8.48 -0.83
CA PRO A 35 4.15 -9.02 -1.65
C PRO A 35 3.47 -10.26 -1.05
N THR A 36 4.13 -10.94 -0.11
CA THR A 36 3.64 -12.12 0.61
C THR A 36 2.94 -11.77 1.92
N ALA A 37 2.77 -10.49 2.26
CA ALA A 37 2.06 -10.07 3.47
C ALA A 37 0.56 -10.34 3.34
N TRP A 38 -0.06 -10.82 4.43
CA TRP A 38 -1.47 -11.22 4.50
C TRP A 38 -2.13 -10.71 5.79
N GLU A 39 -1.69 -9.56 6.29
CA GLU A 39 -2.24 -8.94 7.50
C GLU A 39 -3.75 -8.71 7.35
N HIS A 40 -4.48 -8.89 8.46
CA HIS A 40 -5.95 -8.88 8.50
C HIS A 40 -6.58 -7.52 8.22
N ASP A 41 -5.77 -6.48 8.07
CA ASP A 41 -6.16 -5.11 7.81
C ASP A 41 -5.72 -4.63 6.41
N LEU A 42 -5.28 -5.57 5.55
CA LEU A 42 -5.01 -5.36 4.13
C LEU A 42 -6.23 -5.72 3.27
N GLY A 43 -6.39 -4.98 2.16
CA GLY A 43 -7.43 -5.23 1.17
C GLY A 43 -7.02 -4.74 -0.22
N PHE A 44 -7.89 -4.95 -1.22
CA PHE A 44 -7.66 -4.51 -2.59
C PHE A 44 -8.79 -3.60 -3.09
N ARG A 45 -8.43 -2.65 -3.95
CA ARG A 45 -9.38 -1.83 -4.71
C ARG A 45 -9.15 -2.08 -6.18
N CYS A 46 -10.17 -2.59 -6.87
CA CYS A 46 -10.11 -2.80 -8.31
C CYS A 46 -9.92 -1.46 -9.04
N ALA A 47 -9.11 -1.49 -10.10
CA ALA A 47 -8.93 -0.39 -11.04
C ALA A 47 -8.97 -0.95 -12.46
N ARG A 48 -9.34 -0.10 -13.42
CA ARG A 48 -9.33 -0.42 -14.85
C ARG A 48 -8.70 0.73 -15.63
N SER A 49 -8.10 0.42 -16.77
CA SER A 49 -7.75 1.45 -17.75
C SER A 49 -9.02 2.07 -18.34
N LEU A 50 -8.97 3.38 -18.60
CA LEU A 50 -9.92 4.03 -19.49
C LEU A 50 -9.23 4.03 -20.86
N GLU A 51 -9.87 3.42 -21.84
CA GLU A 51 -9.43 3.47 -23.25
C GLU A 51 -9.51 4.90 -23.79
#